data_AF-A0A530ZDF6-F1
#
_entry.id   AF-A0A530ZDF6-F1
#
_cell.length_a   1.000
_cell.length_b   1.000
_cell.length_c   1.000
_cell.angle_alpha   90.00
_cell.angle_beta   90.00
_cell.angle_gamma   90.00
#
_symmetry.space_group_name_H-M   'P 1'
#
loop_
_entity.id
_entity.type
_entity.pdbx_description
1 polymer ?
#
loop_
_entity_poly.entity_id
_entity_poly.type
_entity_poly.pdbx_seq_one_letter_code
_entity_poly.pdbx_strand_id
1 'polypeptide(L)'
;YPASLSGGMQQRLAIAQTLLGRPQILLLDEPFGALDPGIRVEMHDLLTELWTEHGMTVVMVTHDIGEAFKLGTRVLVFDKLRHDPQFPSAYGATITYDLKLDRKTRASSHHLAKVAAMVGTTRPETAMATTAS
;
A
#
# COMPACT_ATOMS: atom_id res chain seq x y z
N TYR A 1 -2.50 -25.01 -18.37
CA TYR A 1 -3.91 -24.85 -18.02
C TYR A 1 -4.08 -23.95 -16.78
N PRO A 2 -4.02 -22.60 -16.91
CA PRO A 2 -4.24 -21.68 -15.78
C PRO A 2 -5.63 -21.01 -15.78
N ALA A 3 -6.41 -21.13 -16.87
CA ALA A 3 -7.59 -20.31 -17.14
C ALA A 3 -8.84 -20.65 -16.30
N SER A 4 -8.82 -21.69 -15.46
CA SER A 4 -9.96 -22.13 -14.64
C SER A 4 -9.86 -21.73 -13.16
N LEU A 5 -8.81 -21.02 -12.77
CA LEU A 5 -8.58 -20.58 -11.40
C LEU A 5 -9.12 -19.16 -11.21
N SER A 6 -9.85 -18.91 -10.10
CA SER A 6 -10.26 -17.55 -9.74
C SER A 6 -9.03 -16.67 -9.50
N GLY A 7 -9.17 -15.34 -9.63
CA GLY A 7 -8.05 -14.40 -9.43
C GLY A 7 -7.30 -14.64 -8.11
N GLY A 8 -8.04 -14.91 -7.02
CA GLY A 8 -7.46 -15.27 -5.73
C GLY A 8 -6.72 -16.61 -5.71
N MET A 9 -7.17 -17.62 -6.46
CA MET A 9 -6.46 -18.91 -6.56
C MET A 9 -5.16 -18.77 -7.36
N GLN A 10 -5.19 -18.00 -8.45
CA GLN A 10 -3.99 -17.70 -9.24
C GLN A 10 -2.95 -16.94 -8.42
N GLN A 11 -3.41 -15.98 -7.62
CA GLN A 11 -2.52 -15.20 -6.77
C GLN A 11 -1.94 -16.02 -5.61
N ARG A 12 -2.74 -16.89 -4.97
CA ARG A 12 -2.23 -17.85 -3.97
C ARG A 12 -1.14 -18.74 -4.54
N LEU A 13 -1.37 -19.25 -5.75
CA LEU A 13 -0.38 -20.09 -6.44
C LEU A 13 0.90 -19.30 -6.74
N ALA A 14 0.80 -18.05 -7.19
CA ALA A 14 1.95 -17.19 -7.47
C ALA A 14 2.78 -16.89 -6.21
N ILE A 15 2.11 -16.59 -5.08
CA ILE A 15 2.77 -16.38 -3.79
C ILE A 15 3.47 -17.67 -3.35
N ALA A 16 2.75 -18.81 -3.34
CA ALA A 16 3.30 -20.10 -2.95
C ALA A 16 4.53 -20.49 -3.81
N GLN A 17 4.45 -20.28 -5.13
CA GLN A 17 5.58 -20.51 -6.05
C GLN A 17 6.80 -19.66 -5.71
N THR A 18 6.58 -18.39 -5.36
CA THR A 18 7.66 -17.48 -4.98
C THR A 18 8.33 -17.94 -3.68
N LEU A 19 7.57 -18.55 -2.76
CA LEU A 19 8.07 -19.02 -1.48
C LEU A 19 8.80 -20.36 -1.50
N LEU A 20 8.61 -21.18 -2.54
CA LEU A 20 9.40 -22.40 -2.75
C LEU A 20 10.91 -22.10 -2.77
N GLY A 21 11.30 -20.93 -3.28
CA GLY A 21 12.69 -20.48 -3.33
C GLY A 21 13.25 -19.98 -1.99
N ARG A 22 12.44 -19.94 -0.92
CA ARG A 22 12.78 -19.34 0.38
C ARG A 22 13.46 -17.97 0.24
N PRO A 23 12.81 -17.01 -0.46
CA PRO A 23 13.41 -15.72 -0.70
C PRO A 23 13.60 -14.96 0.61
N GLN A 24 14.71 -14.25 0.73
CA GLN A 24 14.93 -13.35 1.86
C GLN A 24 14.05 -12.08 1.77
N ILE A 25 13.65 -11.70 0.55
CA ILE A 25 12.87 -10.51 0.26
C ILE A 25 11.74 -10.86 -0.72
N LEU A 26 10.51 -10.48 -0.38
CA LEU A 26 9.32 -10.60 -1.22
C LEU A 26 8.83 -9.19 -1.59
N LEU A 27 8.71 -8.92 -2.89
CA LEU A 27 8.17 -7.66 -3.43
C LEU A 27 6.76 -7.92 -3.96
N LEU A 28 5.79 -7.11 -3.53
CA LEU A 28 4.41 -7.18 -3.96
C LEU A 28 3.96 -5.83 -4.51
N ASP A 29 3.52 -5.80 -5.76
CA ASP A 29 2.98 -4.62 -6.42
C ASP A 29 1.46 -4.77 -6.56
N GLU A 30 0.71 -3.96 -5.81
CA GLU A 30 -0.76 -3.96 -5.77
C GLU A 30 -1.38 -5.38 -5.65
N PRO A 31 -0.92 -6.22 -4.70
CA PRO A 31 -1.33 -7.62 -4.65
C PRO A 31 -2.84 -7.75 -4.47
N PHE A 32 -3.51 -6.87 -3.72
CA PHE A 32 -4.93 -7.04 -3.39
C PHE A 32 -5.90 -6.20 -4.21
N GLY A 33 -5.40 -5.37 -5.13
CA GLY A 33 -6.20 -4.39 -5.85
C GLY A 33 -7.32 -4.99 -6.69
N ALA A 34 -7.13 -6.21 -7.21
CA ALA A 34 -8.10 -6.90 -8.07
C ALA A 34 -8.96 -7.95 -7.35
N LEU A 35 -8.86 -8.07 -6.02
CA LEU A 35 -9.55 -9.11 -5.25
C LEU A 35 -10.81 -8.58 -4.57
N ASP A 36 -11.84 -9.44 -4.55
CA ASP A 36 -13.05 -9.22 -3.76
C ASP A 36 -12.72 -9.05 -2.27
N PRO A 37 -13.49 -8.23 -1.51
CA PRO A 37 -13.21 -7.95 -0.11
C PRO A 37 -13.09 -9.19 0.78
N GLY A 38 -13.87 -10.24 0.50
CA GLY A 38 -13.80 -11.51 1.23
C GLY A 38 -12.49 -12.27 0.98
N ILE A 39 -12.05 -12.34 -0.28
CA ILE A 39 -10.81 -13.03 -0.66
C ILE A 39 -9.59 -12.25 -0.15
N ARG A 40 -9.67 -10.92 -0.13
CA ARG A 40 -8.61 -10.06 0.38
C ARG A 40 -8.24 -10.38 1.84
N VAL A 41 -9.22 -10.61 2.70
CA VAL A 41 -8.98 -10.99 4.10
C VAL A 41 -8.23 -12.32 4.17
N GLU A 42 -8.70 -13.33 3.43
CA GLU A 42 -8.05 -14.64 3.37
C GLU A 42 -6.59 -14.54 2.89
N MET A 43 -6.32 -13.65 1.93
CA MET A 43 -4.98 -13.41 1.41
C MET A 43 -4.08 -12.66 2.39
N HIS A 44 -4.63 -11.71 3.16
CA HIS A 44 -3.90 -11.03 4.22
C HIS A 44 -3.44 -12.00 5.31
N ASP A 45 -4.33 -12.90 5.72
CA ASP A 45 -4.04 -13.91 6.74
C ASP A 45 -2.94 -14.86 6.24
N LEU A 46 -3.08 -15.35 5.00
CA LEU A 46 -2.08 -16.20 4.35
C LEU A 46 -0.70 -15.54 4.28
N LEU A 47 -0.61 -14.29 3.82
CA LEU A 47 0.66 -13.58 3.74
C LEU A 47 1.29 -13.33 5.12
N THR A 48 0.46 -13.08 6.13
CA THR A 48 0.91 -12.89 7.51
C THR A 48 1.47 -14.18 8.10
N GLU A 49 0.82 -15.31 7.83
CA GLU A 49 1.29 -16.64 8.24
C GLU A 49 2.64 -16.97 7.59
N LEU A 50 2.73 -16.84 6.27
CA LEU A 50 3.95 -17.14 5.50
C LEU A 50 5.12 -16.23 5.89
N TRP A 51 4.85 -14.95 6.16
CA TRP A 51 5.84 -14.02 6.67
C TRP A 51 6.39 -14.46 8.04
N THR A 52 5.50 -14.91 8.93
CA THR A 52 5.86 -15.36 10.28
C THR A 52 6.64 -16.67 10.25
N GLU A 53 6.27 -17.61 9.37
CA GLU A 53 6.91 -18.92 9.26
C GLU A 53 8.33 -18.83 8.67
N HIS A 54 8.52 -18.01 7.64
CA HIS A 54 9.79 -17.96 6.91
C HIS A 54 10.73 -16.81 7.35
N GLY A 55 10.24 -15.85 8.14
CA GLY A 55 11.05 -14.72 8.61
C GLY A 55 11.59 -13.82 7.50
N MET A 56 10.90 -13.75 6.36
CA MET A 56 11.33 -12.97 5.20
C MET A 56 11.02 -11.47 5.36
N THR A 57 11.63 -10.62 4.55
CA THR A 57 11.25 -9.20 4.46
C THR A 57 10.21 -9.03 3.35
N VAL A 58 9.04 -8.49 3.67
CA VAL A 58 7.99 -8.21 2.67
C VAL A 58 7.93 -6.70 2.42
N VAL A 59 8.05 -6.31 1.16
CA VAL A 59 7.83 -4.93 0.69
C VAL A 59 6.61 -4.93 -0.20
N MET A 60 5.64 -4.09 0.12
CA MET A 60 4.39 -4.00 -0.61
C MET A 60 4.12 -2.56 -1.04
N VAL A 61 3.70 -2.40 -2.29
CA VAL A 61 3.17 -1.15 -2.83
C VAL A 61 1.65 -1.30 -2.92
N THR A 62 0.91 -0.36 -2.33
CA THR A 62 -0.55 -0.30 -2.38
C THR A 62 -1.00 1.16 -2.34
N HIS A 63 -2.08 1.45 -3.04
CA HIS A 63 -2.83 2.71 -2.93
C HIS A 63 -3.86 2.70 -1.79
N ASP A 64 -4.10 1.55 -1.15
CA ASP A 64 -5.01 1.42 -0.01
C ASP A 64 -4.26 1.61 1.32
N ILE A 65 -4.49 2.77 1.95
CA ILE A 65 -3.92 3.10 3.26
C ILE A 65 -4.34 2.08 4.32
N GLY A 66 -5.58 1.58 4.27
CA GLY A 66 -6.06 0.58 5.21
C GLY A 66 -5.25 -0.73 5.14
N GLU A 67 -4.89 -1.16 3.94
CA GLU A 67 -4.02 -2.33 3.73
C GLU A 67 -2.61 -2.09 4.25
N ALA A 68 -2.02 -0.94 3.91
CA ALA A 68 -0.67 -0.57 4.33
C ALA A 68 -0.52 -0.60 5.87
N PHE A 69 -1.54 -0.15 6.60
CA PHE A 69 -1.52 -0.16 8.06
C PHE A 69 -1.82 -1.52 8.69
N LYS A 70 -2.67 -2.34 8.07
CA LYS A 70 -2.98 -3.69 8.58
C LYS A 70 -1.78 -4.61 8.47
N LEU A 71 -1.10 -4.60 7.33
CA LEU A 71 0.01 -5.52 7.03
C LEU A 71 1.38 -4.93 7.33
N GLY A 72 1.54 -3.60 7.24
CA GLY A 72 2.82 -2.93 7.38
C GLY A 72 3.35 -2.93 8.81
N THR A 73 4.66 -3.09 8.96
CA THR A 73 5.42 -2.74 10.18
C THR A 73 6.02 -1.33 10.08
N ARG A 74 6.22 -0.85 8.86
CA ARG A 74 6.61 0.51 8.52
C ARG A 74 5.88 0.89 7.24
N VAL A 75 5.31 2.08 7.20
CA VAL A 75 4.58 2.62 6.04
C VAL A 75 5.31 3.86 5.56
N LEU A 76 5.71 3.84 4.29
CA LEU A 76 6.26 4.99 3.60
C LEU A 76 5.17 5.54 2.70
N VAL A 77 4.84 6.82 2.86
CA VAL A 77 3.85 7.50 2.03
C VAL A 77 4.59 8.35 1.01
N PHE A 78 4.28 8.12 -0.26
CA PHE A 78 4.76 8.93 -1.36
C PHE A 78 3.70 9.96 -1.75
N ASP A 79 4.08 11.23 -1.83
CA ASP A 79 3.21 12.30 -2.34
C ASP A 79 3.95 13.16 -3.38
N LYS A 80 3.17 13.88 -4.19
CA LYS A 80 3.64 14.84 -5.19
C LYS A 80 3.99 16.15 -4.51
N LEU A 81 5.19 16.25 -3.96
CA LEU A 81 5.79 17.53 -3.61
C LEU A 81 7.17 17.63 -4.26
N ARG A 82 7.16 18.03 -5.54
CA ARG A 82 8.30 18.68 -6.18
C ARG A 82 7.92 20.15 -6.38
N HIS A 83 8.30 21.00 -5.43
CA HIS A 83 8.24 22.44 -5.62
C HIS A 83 9.48 22.86 -6.43
N ASP A 84 9.36 22.85 -7.75
CA ASP A 84 10.40 23.31 -8.67
C ASP A 84 9.94 24.60 -9.36
N PRO A 85 10.52 25.77 -9.02
CA PRO A 85 10.16 27.04 -9.65
C PRO A 85 10.40 27.08 -11.16
N GLN A 86 11.29 26.22 -11.69
CA GLN A 86 11.64 26.17 -13.11
C GLN A 86 10.75 25.18 -13.88
N PHE A 87 10.23 24.13 -13.23
CA PHE A 87 9.38 23.11 -13.86
C PHE A 87 8.17 22.75 -12.99
N PRO A 88 7.14 23.61 -12.93
CA PRO A 88 5.97 23.42 -12.06
C PRO A 88 5.08 22.22 -12.44
N SER A 89 5.23 21.67 -13.65
CA SER A 89 4.52 20.47 -14.12
C SER A 89 5.31 19.17 -13.97
N ALA A 90 6.54 19.21 -13.44
CA ALA A 90 7.35 18.02 -13.26
C ALA A 90 6.78 17.15 -12.13
N TYR A 91 6.30 15.96 -12.48
CA TYR A 91 5.85 14.99 -11.49
C TYR A 91 7.06 14.39 -10.75
N GLY A 92 7.05 14.48 -9.42
CA GLY A 92 7.97 13.78 -8.53
C GLY A 92 7.20 12.94 -7.52
N ALA A 93 7.85 11.91 -6.98
CA ALA A 93 7.37 11.15 -5.84
C ALA A 93 8.38 11.32 -4.71
N THR A 94 8.01 12.13 -3.71
CA THR A 94 8.84 12.33 -2.51
C THR A 94 8.23 11.50 -1.39
N ILE A 95 9.08 10.87 -0.56
CA ILE A 95 8.60 10.25 0.68
C ILE A 95 8.19 11.41 1.60
N THR A 96 6.89 11.62 1.73
CA THR A 96 6.33 12.70 2.55
C THR A 96 6.16 12.25 3.99
N TYR A 97 5.94 10.96 4.21
CA TYR A 97 5.80 10.40 5.56
C TYR A 97 6.53 9.06 5.71
N ASP A 98 7.18 8.90 6.86
CA ASP A 98 7.81 7.66 7.30
C ASP A 98 7.24 7.25 8.66
N LEU A 99 6.33 6.27 8.63
CA LEU A 99 5.55 5.86 9.79
C LEU A 99 6.02 4.47 10.24
N LYS A 100 6.65 4.39 11.42
CA LYS A 100 6.92 3.10 12.07
C LYS A 100 5.66 2.67 12.83
N LEU A 101 5.11 1.50 12.47
CA LEU A 101 3.92 0.96 13.09
C LEU A 101 4.33 -0.04 14.18
N ASP A 102 3.95 0.24 15.42
CA ASP A 102 3.99 -0.75 16.48
C ASP A 102 2.68 -1.57 16.52
N ARG A 103 2.69 -2.64 17.33
CA ARG A 103 1.53 -3.54 17.49
C ARG A 103 0.28 -2.82 18.01
N LYS A 104 0.42 -1.70 18.72
CA LYS A 104 -0.70 -0.86 19.23
C LYS A 104 -1.26 0.05 18.13
N THR A 105 -0.40 0.52 17.24
CA THR A 105 -0.71 1.44 16.15
C THR A 105 -1.47 0.73 15.03
N ARG A 106 -1.16 -0.56 14.77
CA ARG A 106 -1.92 -1.42 13.84
C ARG A 106 -3.40 -1.57 14.20
N ALA A 107 -3.76 -1.50 15.48
CA ALA A 107 -5.13 -1.72 15.96
C ALA A 107 -5.95 -0.42 16.10
N SER A 108 -5.34 0.76 15.90
CA SER A 108 -5.99 2.04 16.16
C SER A 108 -6.62 2.63 14.90
N SER A 109 -7.95 2.53 14.80
CA SER A 109 -8.76 3.21 13.77
C SER A 109 -8.55 4.74 13.76
N HIS A 110 -8.16 5.31 14.90
CA HIS A 110 -7.92 6.75 15.04
C HIS A 110 -6.63 7.20 14.32
N HIS A 111 -5.57 6.39 14.35
CA HIS A 111 -4.32 6.70 13.65
C HIS A 111 -4.48 6.61 12.13
N LEU A 112 -5.23 5.60 11.68
CA LEU A 112 -5.67 5.44 10.30
C LEU A 112 -6.41 6.67 9.79
N ALA A 113 -7.43 7.13 10.53
CA ALA A 113 -8.20 8.31 10.17
C ALA A 113 -7.34 9.58 10.12
N LYS A 114 -6.39 9.73 11.05
CA LYS A 114 -5.46 10.87 11.09
C LYS A 114 -4.52 10.89 9.88
N VAL A 115 -3.97 9.73 9.50
CA VAL A 115 -3.06 9.63 8.35
C VAL A 115 -3.83 9.75 7.04
N ALA A 116 -5.01 9.12 6.93
CA ALA A 116 -5.89 9.29 5.78
C ALA A 116 -6.35 10.75 5.61
N ALA A 117 -6.66 11.46 6.70
CA ALA A 117 -6.93 12.89 6.66
C ALA A 117 -5.70 13.70 6.22
N MET A 118 -4.50 13.39 6.74
CA MET A 118 -3.27 14.08 6.37
C MET A 118 -2.88 13.87 4.89
N VAL A 119 -3.09 12.67 4.34
CA VAL A 119 -2.87 12.37 2.91
C VAL A 119 -4.02 12.92 2.04
N GLY A 120 -5.24 12.98 2.55
CA GLY A 120 -6.40 13.53 1.83
C GLY A 120 -6.44 15.06 1.76
N THR A 121 -5.73 15.76 2.66
CA THR A 121 -5.66 17.24 2.67
C THR A 121 -4.73 17.85 1.60
N THR A 122 -3.99 17.05 0.83
CA THR A 122 -3.17 17.55 -0.30
C THR A 122 -3.92 17.57 -1.63
N ARG A 123 -5.26 17.70 -1.63
CA ARG A 123 -5.94 18.34 -2.75
C ARG A 123 -5.79 19.85 -2.58
N PRO A 124 -4.98 20.56 -3.37
CA PRO A 124 -5.18 21.99 -3.48
C PRO A 124 -6.58 22.16 -4.04
N GLU A 125 -7.45 22.75 -3.24
CA GLU A 125 -8.64 23.41 -3.75
C GLU A 125 -8.21 24.22 -4.97
N THR A 126 -8.93 24.01 -6.06
CA THR A 126 -8.91 24.87 -7.23
C THR A 126 -9.51 26.22 -6.82
N ALA A 127 -8.77 26.96 -5.99
CA ALA A 127 -9.06 28.32 -5.55
C ALA A 127 -8.08 29.24 -6.25
N MET A 128 -8.31 29.48 -7.54
CA MET A 128 -7.94 30.74 -8.17
C MET A 128 -9.12 31.22 -9.03
N ALA A 129 -9.92 32.08 -8.39
CA ALA A 129 -10.43 33.32 -8.94
C ALA A 129 -10.38 33.46 -10.47
N THR A 130 -11.55 33.44 -11.09
CA THR A 130 -11.84 34.32 -12.23
C THR A 130 -13.15 35.03 -11.93
N THR A 131 -13.03 36.07 -11.12
CA THR A 131 -13.86 37.27 -11.20
C THR A 131 -12.94 38.39 -11.69
N ALA A 132 -13.15 38.85 -12.92
CA ALA A 132 -12.84 40.18 -13.47
C ALA A 132 -12.51 40.07 -14.97
N SER A 133 -13.53 40.18 -15.82
CA SER A 133 -13.68 41.25 -16.83
C SER A 133 -14.93 41.03 -17.66
#